data_AF-A0A316MN28-F1
#
_entry.id   AF-A0A316MN28-F1
#
_cell.length_a   1.000
_cell.length_b   1.000
_cell.length_c   1.000
_cell.angle_alpha   90.00
_cell.angle_beta   90.00
_cell.angle_gamma   90.00
#
_symmetry.space_group_name_H-M   'P 1'
#
loop_
_entity.id
_entity.type
_entity.pdbx_description
1 polymer ?
#
loop_
_entity_poly.entity_id
_entity_poly.type
_entity_poly.pdbx_seq_one_letter_code
_entity_poly.pdbx_strand_id
1 'polypeptide(L)'
;MKTIIKSLAAFLMCAFLFTSCSSDDDPKTTSLDEVVTHIESVVNSHLGELYGNETLDHLMLPVDSDAKAKEVVKAFIGKDWDGQDYTYQVPGDNGRICIKKDAEEGSYYTMAFSINDHMPFTFQVCEPGYPESENLAHSVRHIIESWSFR
;
A
#
# COMPACT_ATOMS: atom_id res chain seq x y z
N MET A 1 6.77 42.04 -0.32
CA MET A 1 5.59 41.14 -0.23
C MET A 1 5.63 40.26 -1.47
N LYS A 2 5.61 38.93 -1.43
CA LYS A 2 5.38 37.92 -0.38
C LYS A 2 6.16 36.68 -0.86
N THR A 3 7.19 36.26 -0.14
CA THR A 3 7.98 35.07 -0.48
C THR A 3 7.19 33.84 -0.02
N ILE A 4 6.66 33.05 -0.95
CA ILE A 4 6.01 31.78 -0.61
C ILE A 4 7.09 30.71 -0.65
N ILE A 5 7.61 30.39 0.53
CA ILE A 5 8.49 29.26 0.76
C ILE A 5 7.65 28.01 0.51
N LYS A 6 7.92 27.31 -0.59
CA LYS A 6 7.32 26.00 -0.87
C LYS A 6 7.86 25.02 0.17
N SER A 7 6.93 24.43 0.91
CA SER A 7 7.19 23.49 2.00
C SER A 7 8.10 22.35 1.56
N LEU A 8 9.00 22.02 2.49
CA LEU A 8 10.01 20.98 2.47
C LEU A 8 9.35 19.58 2.48
N ALA A 9 9.34 18.88 1.35
CA ALA A 9 9.08 17.44 1.35
C ALA A 9 10.41 16.74 1.67
N ALA A 10 10.62 16.45 2.96
CA ALA A 10 11.70 15.59 3.40
C ALA A 10 11.38 14.15 2.94
N PHE A 11 12.03 13.71 1.87
CA PHE A 11 12.07 12.29 1.51
C PHE A 11 12.88 11.55 2.59
N LEU A 12 12.19 11.07 3.63
CA LEU A 12 12.75 10.11 4.55
C LEU A 12 12.71 8.73 3.86
N MET A 13 13.65 8.48 2.96
CA MET A 13 13.95 7.12 2.51
C MET A 13 14.58 6.37 3.69
N CYS A 14 13.76 5.79 4.55
CA CYS A 14 14.20 4.75 5.48
C CYS A 14 14.47 3.48 4.67
N ALA A 15 15.61 3.45 3.98
CA ALA A 15 16.21 2.20 3.54
C ALA A 15 16.68 1.46 4.80
N PHE A 16 15.80 0.64 5.38
CA PHE A 16 16.21 -0.34 6.39
C PHE A 16 17.06 -1.40 5.67
N LEU A 17 18.37 -1.13 5.58
CA LEU A 17 19.35 -2.18 5.32
C LEU A 17 19.47 -3.00 6.60
N PHE A 18 18.79 -4.14 6.63
CA PHE A 18 18.87 -5.12 7.69
C PHE A 18 20.28 -5.75 7.70
N THR A 19 21.21 -5.15 8.43
CA THR A 19 22.44 -5.83 8.85
C THR A 19 22.38 -6.05 10.36
N SER A 20 21.56 -7.01 10.78
CA SER A 20 21.73 -7.60 12.10
C SER A 20 22.90 -8.58 12.02
N CYS A 21 24.10 -8.10 12.37
CA CYS A 21 25.26 -8.94 12.59
C CYS A 21 25.07 -9.74 13.88
N SER A 22 24.67 -10.99 13.76
CA SER A 22 25.10 -12.07 14.64
C SER A 22 25.29 -13.31 13.79
N SER A 23 26.48 -13.88 13.87
CA SER A 23 26.93 -15.01 13.06
C SER A 23 26.04 -16.24 13.25
N ASP A 24 25.89 -16.99 12.16
CA ASP A 24 25.33 -18.33 12.07
C ASP A 24 23.79 -18.38 12.04
N ASP A 25 23.18 -17.98 10.92
CA ASP A 25 21.74 -18.16 10.72
C ASP A 25 21.48 -18.61 9.29
N ASP A 26 20.82 -19.76 9.16
CA ASP A 26 20.02 -20.11 7.99
C ASP A 26 19.17 -18.89 7.57
N PRO A 27 18.87 -18.69 6.27
CA PRO A 27 18.10 -17.52 5.84
C PRO A 27 16.79 -17.45 6.63
N LYS A 28 16.71 -16.48 7.55
CA LYS A 28 15.56 -16.29 8.42
C LYS A 28 14.36 -16.02 7.53
N THR A 29 13.45 -16.98 7.48
CA THR A 29 12.22 -16.82 6.71
C THR A 29 11.41 -15.70 7.34
N THR A 30 10.99 -14.72 6.54
CA THR A 30 10.14 -13.62 7.00
C THR A 30 8.86 -14.20 7.60
N SER A 31 8.58 -13.83 8.84
CA SER A 31 7.41 -14.26 9.59
C SER A 31 6.13 -13.54 9.15
N LEU A 32 4.96 -14.10 9.48
CA LEU A 32 3.67 -13.47 9.23
C LEU A 32 3.57 -12.08 9.88
N ASP A 33 3.95 -11.97 11.16
CA ASP A 33 3.90 -10.72 11.91
C ASP A 33 4.75 -9.61 11.26
N GLU A 34 5.92 -9.96 10.70
CA GLU A 34 6.76 -9.01 9.96
C GLU A 34 6.09 -8.53 8.67
N VAL A 35 5.39 -9.41 7.95
CA VAL A 35 4.62 -9.05 6.74
C VAL A 35 3.46 -8.13 7.09
N VAL A 36 2.69 -8.46 8.14
CA VAL A 36 1.56 -7.67 8.62
C VAL A 36 2.02 -6.28 9.04
N THR A 37 3.06 -6.21 9.88
CA THR A 37 3.66 -4.95 10.34
C THR A 37 4.14 -4.09 9.16
N HIS A 38 4.74 -4.72 8.15
CA HIS A 38 5.19 -4.02 6.95
C HIS A 38 4.03 -3.42 6.16
N ILE A 39 2.97 -4.20 5.91
CA ILE A 39 1.76 -3.73 5.20
C ILE A 39 1.14 -2.54 5.95
N GLU A 40 0.94 -2.67 7.26
CA GLU A 40 0.40 -1.58 8.09
C GLU A 40 1.30 -0.35 8.05
N SER A 41 2.62 -0.51 8.10
CA SER A 41 3.57 0.59 7.98
C SER A 41 3.44 1.30 6.63
N VAL A 42 3.29 0.57 5.53
CA VAL A 42 3.11 1.15 4.19
C VAL A 42 1.79 1.92 4.12
N VAL A 43 0.67 1.33 4.55
CA VAL A 43 -0.63 2.02 4.59
C VAL A 43 -0.53 3.30 5.43
N ASN A 44 0.01 3.20 6.65
CA ASN A 44 0.08 4.33 7.57
C ASN A 44 1.07 5.42 7.14
N SER A 45 2.00 5.12 6.22
CA SER A 45 2.87 6.15 5.64
C SER A 45 2.13 7.14 4.74
N HIS A 46 0.89 6.82 4.33
CA HIS A 46 0.03 7.63 3.47
C HIS A 46 -1.17 8.25 4.20
N LEU A 47 -1.17 8.28 5.54
CA LEU A 47 -2.24 8.93 6.29
C LEU A 47 -2.41 10.40 5.89
N GLY A 48 -3.66 10.84 5.79
CA GLY A 48 -4.03 12.16 5.28
C GLY A 48 -4.17 12.24 3.76
N GLU A 49 -3.60 11.29 3.02
CA GLU A 49 -3.76 11.15 1.57
C GLU A 49 -4.74 10.02 1.20
N LEU A 50 -4.91 9.06 2.11
CA LEU A 50 -5.82 7.94 1.93
C LEU A 50 -7.29 8.32 2.01
N TYR A 51 -8.08 7.62 1.21
CA TYR A 51 -9.53 7.53 1.33
C TYR A 51 -9.90 6.11 1.74
N GLY A 52 -10.99 5.94 2.47
CA GLY A 52 -11.50 4.63 2.83
C GLY A 52 -13.01 4.61 2.96
N ASN A 53 -13.60 3.44 2.73
CA ASN A 53 -15.02 3.20 2.97
C ASN A 53 -15.33 3.14 4.49
N GLU A 54 -16.59 2.98 4.87
CA GLU A 54 -16.99 2.97 6.29
C GLU A 54 -16.34 1.84 7.10
N THR A 55 -16.22 0.65 6.49
CA THR A 55 -15.66 -0.56 7.13
C THR A 55 -14.14 -0.60 7.12
N LEU A 56 -13.47 0.30 6.39
CA LEU A 56 -12.02 0.33 6.15
C LEU A 56 -11.48 -0.98 5.55
N ASP A 57 -12.32 -1.73 4.83
CA ASP A 57 -11.91 -2.90 4.03
C ASP A 57 -11.59 -2.52 2.57
N HIS A 58 -11.83 -1.27 2.18
CA HIS A 58 -11.41 -0.70 0.91
C HIS A 58 -10.73 0.64 1.17
N LEU A 59 -9.45 0.71 0.86
CA LEU A 59 -8.62 1.91 0.91
C LEU A 59 -8.23 2.34 -0.49
N MET A 60 -8.16 3.65 -0.72
CA MET A 60 -7.77 4.25 -1.98
C MET A 60 -6.67 5.28 -1.74
N LEU A 61 -5.62 5.21 -2.55
CA LEU A 61 -4.55 6.19 -2.58
C LEU A 61 -4.52 6.88 -3.95
N PRO A 62 -4.88 8.16 -4.03
CA PRO A 62 -4.75 8.90 -5.26
C PRO A 62 -3.30 9.34 -5.50
N VAL A 63 -2.78 9.09 -6.69
CA VAL A 63 -1.42 9.46 -7.12
C VAL A 63 -1.44 10.08 -8.51
N ASP A 64 -0.46 10.92 -8.82
CA ASP A 64 -0.44 11.72 -10.06
C ASP A 64 0.02 10.96 -11.32
N SER A 65 0.40 9.69 -11.19
CA SER A 65 0.94 8.91 -12.32
C SER A 65 1.00 7.40 -12.04
N ASP A 66 0.93 6.62 -13.12
CA ASP A 66 1.21 5.17 -13.14
C ASP A 66 2.60 4.83 -12.56
N ALA A 67 3.59 5.70 -12.77
CA ALA A 67 4.93 5.51 -12.22
C ALA A 67 4.93 5.54 -10.68
N LYS A 68 4.25 6.52 -10.06
CA LYS A 68 4.09 6.52 -8.60
C LYS A 68 3.22 5.35 -8.13
N ALA A 69 2.21 4.97 -8.90
CA ALA A 69 1.36 3.85 -8.56
C ALA A 69 2.16 2.53 -8.47
N LYS A 70 3.09 2.31 -9.40
CA LYS A 70 4.04 1.18 -9.34
C LYS A 70 4.91 1.21 -8.10
N GLU A 71 5.43 2.38 -7.72
CA GLU A 71 6.26 2.50 -6.52
C GLU A 71 5.49 2.17 -5.23
N VAL A 72 4.20 2.54 -5.15
CA VAL A 72 3.32 2.11 -4.04
C VAL A 72 3.17 0.59 -4.02
N VAL A 73 2.92 -0.04 -5.16
CA VAL A 73 2.81 -1.51 -5.23
C VAL A 73 4.12 -2.19 -4.80
N LYS A 74 5.26 -1.69 -5.28
CA LYS A 74 6.60 -2.19 -4.90
C LYS A 74 6.86 -2.03 -3.41
N ALA A 75 6.39 -0.94 -2.80
CA ALA A 75 6.50 -0.74 -1.37
C ALA A 75 5.76 -1.84 -0.58
N PHE A 76 4.58 -2.27 -1.01
CA PHE A 76 3.86 -3.37 -0.36
C PHE A 76 4.58 -4.72 -0.46
N ILE A 77 5.10 -5.09 -1.63
CA ILE A 77 5.70 -6.41 -1.86
C ILE A 77 7.21 -6.49 -1.60
N GLY A 78 7.85 -5.35 -1.34
CA GLY A 78 9.28 -5.26 -0.99
C GLY A 78 10.24 -5.67 -2.11
N LYS A 79 9.81 -5.61 -3.38
CA LYS A 79 10.64 -6.00 -4.53
C LYS A 79 10.26 -5.24 -5.80
N ASP A 80 11.14 -5.32 -6.79
CA ASP A 80 10.85 -4.78 -8.10
C ASP A 80 9.71 -5.56 -8.79
N TRP A 81 8.97 -4.85 -9.64
CA TRP A 81 7.77 -5.34 -10.29
C TRP A 81 7.51 -4.59 -11.60
N ASP A 82 7.06 -5.32 -12.62
CA ASP A 82 6.94 -4.87 -14.00
C ASP A 82 5.59 -4.21 -14.34
N GLY A 83 4.66 -4.17 -13.38
CA GLY A 83 3.33 -3.59 -13.56
C GLY A 83 2.30 -4.54 -14.15
N GLN A 84 2.61 -5.83 -14.29
CA GLN A 84 1.67 -6.87 -14.74
C GLN A 84 0.96 -7.54 -13.56
N ASP A 85 -0.18 -8.17 -13.83
CA ASP A 85 -0.90 -8.95 -12.83
C ASP A 85 0.04 -9.94 -12.11
N TYR A 86 0.01 -9.89 -10.79
CA TYR A 86 0.95 -10.63 -9.95
C TYR A 86 0.27 -11.15 -8.70
N THR A 87 0.74 -12.29 -8.18
CA THR A 87 0.30 -12.80 -6.87
C THR A 87 1.53 -12.96 -5.99
N TYR A 88 1.60 -12.16 -4.93
CA TYR A 88 2.58 -12.32 -3.88
C TYR A 88 2.08 -13.39 -2.90
N GLN A 89 2.88 -14.43 -2.67
CA GLN A 89 2.59 -15.46 -1.66
C GLN A 89 3.21 -15.04 -0.34
N VAL A 90 2.41 -14.97 0.71
CA VAL A 90 2.92 -14.72 2.06
C VAL A 90 3.69 -15.97 2.51
N PRO A 91 4.90 -15.83 3.09
CA PRO A 91 5.68 -16.96 3.56
C PRO A 91 4.89 -17.88 4.49
N GLY A 92 5.11 -19.18 4.42
CA GLY A 92 4.55 -20.15 5.36
C GLY A 92 3.07 -20.51 5.17
N ASP A 93 2.53 -20.40 3.95
CA ASP A 93 1.11 -20.66 3.62
C ASP A 93 0.13 -19.73 4.37
N ASN A 94 0.58 -18.50 4.63
CA ASN A 94 -0.17 -17.50 5.41
C ASN A 94 -1.07 -16.59 4.56
N GLY A 95 -1.39 -17.01 3.34
CA GLY A 95 -2.24 -16.27 2.41
C GLY A 95 -1.46 -15.58 1.28
N ARG A 96 -2.08 -14.55 0.69
CA ARG A 96 -1.58 -13.92 -0.54
C ARG A 96 -2.06 -12.48 -0.73
N ILE A 97 -1.35 -11.76 -1.58
CA ILE A 97 -1.76 -10.45 -2.12
C ILE A 97 -1.91 -10.61 -3.63
N CYS A 98 -3.11 -10.39 -4.14
CA CYS A 98 -3.40 -10.40 -5.57
C CYS A 98 -3.36 -8.98 -6.12
N ILE A 99 -2.44 -8.72 -7.04
CA ILE A 99 -2.21 -7.41 -7.66
C ILE A 99 -2.74 -7.49 -9.09
N LYS A 100 -3.62 -6.57 -9.44
CA LYS A 100 -4.16 -6.46 -10.80
C LYS A 100 -3.99 -5.07 -11.33
N LYS A 101 -3.68 -4.99 -12.63
CA LYS A 101 -3.83 -3.75 -13.37
C LYS A 101 -5.31 -3.52 -13.67
N ASP A 102 -5.81 -2.36 -13.28
CA ASP A 102 -7.22 -2.05 -13.52
C ASP A 102 -7.46 -1.64 -14.97
N ALA A 103 -8.59 -2.07 -15.51
CA ALA A 103 -9.09 -1.66 -16.82
C ALA A 103 -9.98 -0.41 -16.74
N GLU A 104 -10.35 -0.01 -15.52
CA GLU A 104 -11.24 1.12 -15.26
C GLU A 104 -10.48 2.44 -15.38
N GLU A 105 -11.09 3.42 -16.06
CA GLU A 105 -10.51 4.75 -16.20
C GLU A 105 -10.33 5.42 -14.83
N GLY A 106 -9.15 5.98 -14.61
CA GLY A 106 -8.78 6.60 -13.34
C GLY A 106 -8.32 5.62 -12.26
N SER A 107 -8.35 4.30 -12.48
CA SER A 107 -7.72 3.32 -11.59
C SER A 107 -6.44 2.78 -12.21
N TYR A 108 -5.35 2.75 -11.44
CA TYR A 108 -4.08 2.17 -11.90
C TYR A 108 -4.00 0.69 -11.53
N TYR A 109 -4.12 0.40 -10.24
CA TYR A 109 -3.88 -0.94 -9.68
C TYR A 109 -4.78 -1.21 -8.50
N THR A 110 -5.24 -2.47 -8.40
CA THR A 110 -5.95 -2.98 -7.24
C THR A 110 -5.16 -4.13 -6.61
N MET A 111 -4.95 -4.02 -5.30
CA MET A 111 -4.32 -5.05 -4.47
C MET A 111 -5.36 -5.62 -3.51
N ALA A 112 -5.71 -6.91 -3.68
CA ALA A 112 -6.58 -7.64 -2.77
C ALA A 112 -5.73 -8.46 -1.81
N PHE A 113 -5.81 -8.13 -0.52
CA PHE A 113 -5.07 -8.78 0.56
C PHE A 113 -5.95 -9.86 1.19
N SER A 114 -5.45 -11.09 1.20
CA SER A 114 -6.09 -12.23 1.85
C SER A 114 -5.02 -12.92 2.69
N ILE A 115 -4.85 -12.42 3.92
CA ILE A 115 -3.85 -12.87 4.88
C ILE A 115 -4.59 -13.68 5.95
N ASN A 116 -4.04 -14.83 6.34
CA ASN A 116 -4.66 -15.68 7.35
C ASN A 116 -4.84 -14.93 8.67
N ASP A 117 -5.92 -15.25 9.40
CA ASP A 117 -6.27 -14.67 10.71
C ASP A 117 -6.52 -13.14 10.74
N HIS A 118 -6.58 -12.49 9.58
CA HIS A 118 -6.88 -11.06 9.44
C HIS A 118 -8.04 -10.81 8.49
N MET A 119 -8.80 -9.72 8.71
CA MET A 119 -9.85 -9.32 7.79
C MET A 119 -9.26 -9.03 6.39
N PRO A 120 -9.80 -9.62 5.31
CA PRO A 120 -9.41 -9.26 3.95
C PRO A 120 -9.71 -7.78 3.67
N PHE A 121 -8.82 -7.12 2.94
CA PHE A 121 -9.04 -5.75 2.51
C PHE A 121 -8.47 -5.50 1.11
N THR A 122 -8.92 -4.42 0.49
CA THR A 122 -8.49 -3.97 -0.83
C THR A 122 -7.79 -2.63 -0.71
N PHE A 123 -6.65 -2.49 -1.37
CA PHE A 123 -5.95 -1.23 -1.54
C PHE A 123 -5.89 -0.90 -3.03
N GLN A 124 -6.49 0.22 -3.41
CA GLN A 124 -6.57 0.68 -4.79
C GLN A 124 -5.72 1.93 -4.97
N VAL A 125 -4.91 1.95 -6.01
CA VAL A 125 -4.13 3.11 -6.41
C VAL A 125 -4.79 3.72 -7.63
N CYS A 126 -5.13 5.01 -7.55
CA CYS A 126 -6.00 5.67 -8.51
C CYS A 126 -5.53 7.09 -8.83
N GLU A 127 -6.20 7.76 -9.76
CA GLU A 127 -5.97 9.16 -10.10
C GLU A 127 -6.60 10.10 -9.06
N PRO A 128 -6.10 11.35 -8.91
CA PRO A 128 -6.55 12.29 -7.87
C PRO A 128 -8.06 12.55 -7.82
N GLY A 129 -8.74 12.53 -8.97
CA GLY A 129 -10.19 12.75 -9.05
C GLY A 129 -11.04 11.50 -8.88
N TYR A 130 -10.43 10.32 -8.81
CA TYR A 130 -11.16 9.06 -8.75
C TYR A 130 -12.01 8.90 -7.48
N PRO A 131 -11.56 9.27 -6.26
CA PRO A 131 -12.36 9.25 -5.02
C PRO A 131 -13.65 10.07 -5.05
N GLU A 132 -13.77 11.01 -5.99
CA GLU A 132 -14.93 11.89 -6.16
C GLU A 132 -15.73 11.55 -7.43
N SER A 133 -15.31 10.52 -8.17
CA SER A 133 -15.91 10.16 -9.44
C SER A 133 -17.22 9.40 -9.28
N GLU A 134 -18.06 9.43 -10.32
CA GLU A 134 -19.31 8.65 -10.37
C GLU A 134 -19.07 7.14 -10.52
N ASN A 135 -17.83 6.71 -10.78
CA ASN A 135 -17.48 5.30 -10.91
C ASN A 135 -17.45 4.57 -9.55
N LEU A 136 -17.48 5.30 -8.44
CA LEU A 136 -17.49 4.74 -7.10
C LEU A 136 -18.84 4.15 -6.71
N ALA A 137 -18.83 2.85 -6.41
CA ALA A 137 -20.01 2.15 -5.91
C ALA A 137 -20.36 2.47 -4.44
N HIS A 138 -19.47 3.15 -3.71
CA HIS A 138 -19.61 3.42 -2.29
C HIS A 138 -19.00 4.77 -1.89
N SER A 139 -19.50 5.37 -0.80
CA SER A 139 -18.93 6.59 -0.26
C SER A 139 -17.58 6.33 0.41
N VAL A 140 -16.62 7.21 0.16
CA VAL A 140 -15.30 7.18 0.81
C VAL A 140 -15.05 8.48 1.58
N ARG A 141 -14.16 8.42 2.57
CA ARG A 141 -13.72 9.57 3.37
C ARG A 141 -12.22 9.56 3.56
N HIS A 142 -11.64 10.74 3.78
CA HIS A 142 -10.23 10.84 4.16
C HIS A 142 -9.93 10.06 5.44
N ILE A 143 -8.82 9.33 5.43
CA ILE A 143 -8.31 8.58 6.58
C ILE A 143 -7.14 9.34 7.19
N ILE A 144 -7.35 9.81 8.42
CA ILE A 144 -6.34 10.53 9.21
C ILE A 144 -5.93 9.76 10.48
N GLU A 145 -6.68 8.73 10.83
CA GLU A 145 -6.42 7.85 11.97
C GLU A 145 -5.61 6.65 11.50
N SER A 146 -4.77 6.11 12.38
CA SER A 146 -3.98 4.91 12.08
C SER A 146 -4.89 3.75 11.67
N TRP A 147 -4.50 3.09 10.59
CA TRP A 147 -5.14 1.88 10.09
C TRP A 147 -4.34 0.65 10.53
N SER A 148 -5.04 -0.44 10.85
CA SER A 148 -4.45 -1.75 11.14
C SER A 148 -5.32 -2.83 10.52
N PHE A 149 -4.76 -4.03 10.37
CA PHE A 149 -5.61 -5.20 10.16
C PHE A 149 -6.59 -5.31 11.34
N ARG A 150 -7.85 -5.59 11.00
CA ARG A 150 -8.93 -5.81 11.95
C ARG A 150 -9.16 -7.30 12.16
#